data_AF-A0A7J3FCR8-F1
#
_entry.id   AF-A0A7J3FCR8-F1
#
_cell.length_a   1.000
_cell.length_b   1.000
_cell.length_c   1.000
_cell.angle_alpha   90.00
_cell.angle_beta   90.00
_cell.angle_gamma   90.00
#
_symmetry.space_group_name_H-M   'P 1'
#
loop_
_entity.id
_entity.type
_entity.pdbx_description
1 polymer ?
#
loop_
_entity_poly.entity_id
_entity_poly.type
_entity_poly.pdbx_seq_one_letter_code
_entity_poly.pdbx_strand_id
1 'polypeptide(L)'
;MKELVHSLFVLLALLSLFLLVAASYQAYQRSLELARMSDVACLVATQLCMGDHAGILDPRNLSLEGTYVLGRENFRFGIRVFTLDGQEIGSETPAPERRIEVEFPVLLGETPARLKVMVWRGG
;
A
#
# COMPACT_ATOMS: atom_id res chain seq x y z
N MET A 1 13.15 -4.17 53.56
CA MET A 1 12.32 -4.96 52.61
C MET A 1 11.27 -4.12 51.89
N LYS A 2 10.49 -3.24 52.56
CA LYS A 2 9.43 -2.43 51.90
C LYS A 2 9.95 -1.47 50.81
N GLU A 3 11.05 -0.76 51.06
CA GLU A 3 11.69 0.17 50.10
C GLU A 3 12.13 -0.51 48.78
N LEU A 4 12.62 -1.75 48.88
CA LEU A 4 13.15 -2.51 47.74
C LEU A 4 12.03 -3.05 46.86
N VAL A 5 10.92 -3.46 47.47
CA VAL A 5 9.69 -3.85 46.76
C VAL A 5 9.05 -2.65 46.06
N HIS A 6 9.04 -1.49 46.71
CA HIS A 6 8.50 -0.26 46.12
C HIS A 6 9.33 0.20 44.92
N SER A 7 10.66 0.18 45.04
CA SER A 7 11.57 0.54 43.95
C SER A 7 11.45 -0.43 42.75
N LEU A 8 11.32 -1.73 43.02
CA LEU A 8 11.10 -2.73 41.98
C LEU A 8 9.76 -2.54 41.26
N PHE A 9 8.70 -2.22 42.02
CA PHE A 9 7.37 -1.96 41.46
C PHE A 9 7.38 -0.72 40.54
N VAL A 10 8.02 0.37 40.97
CA VAL A 10 8.17 1.58 40.15
C VAL A 10 8.95 1.27 38.86
N LEU A 11 10.03 0.50 38.95
CA LEU A 11 10.81 0.09 37.78
C LEU A 11 9.96 -0.72 36.77
N LEU A 12 9.18 -1.69 37.26
CA LEU A 12 8.27 -2.49 36.43
C LEU A 12 7.17 -1.65 35.77
N ALA A 13 6.62 -0.67 36.49
CA ALA A 13 5.62 0.24 35.95
C ALA A 13 6.19 1.17 34.86
N LEU A 14 7.42 1.66 35.04
CA LEU A 14 8.11 2.46 34.03
C LEU A 14 8.45 1.62 32.79
N LEU A 15 8.89 0.38 32.99
CA LEU A 15 9.18 -0.54 31.89
C LEU A 15 7.92 -0.88 31.08
N SER A 16 6.80 -1.15 31.75
CA SER A 16 5.53 -1.46 31.07
C SER A 16 5.00 -0.25 30.29
N LEU A 17 5.10 0.95 30.87
CA LEU A 17 4.76 2.20 30.18
C LEU A 17 5.65 2.40 28.95
N PHE A 18 6.96 2.21 29.07
CA PHE A 18 7.89 2.33 27.96
C PHE A 18 7.57 1.35 26.81
N LEU A 19 7.31 0.08 27.14
CA LEU A 19 6.93 -0.94 26.17
C LEU A 19 5.62 -0.59 25.46
N LEU A 20 4.63 -0.09 26.20
CA LEU A 20 3.35 0.35 25.64
C LEU A 20 3.52 1.52 24.66
N VAL A 21 4.33 2.52 25.03
CA VAL A 21 4.64 3.67 24.17
C VAL A 21 5.37 3.21 22.90
N ALA A 22 6.36 2.34 23.02
CA ALA A 22 7.11 1.80 21.88
C ALA A 22 6.21 1.02 20.91
N ALA A 23 5.32 0.17 21.43
CA ALA A 23 4.37 -0.59 20.62
C ALA A 23 3.37 0.34 19.92
N SER A 24 2.84 1.34 20.64
CA SER A 24 1.91 2.33 20.08
C SER A 24 2.56 3.17 18.98
N TYR A 25 3.82 3.55 19.17
CA TYR A 25 4.58 4.27 18.16
C TYR A 25 4.83 3.41 16.91
N GLN A 26 5.19 2.14 17.07
CA GLN A 26 5.37 1.23 15.95
C GLN A 26 4.06 1.01 15.17
N ALA A 27 2.93 0.88 15.87
CA ALA A 27 1.61 0.79 15.25
C ALA A 27 1.27 2.06 14.47
N TYR A 28 1.51 3.24 15.05
CA TYR A 28 1.30 4.52 14.38
C TYR A 28 2.11 4.65 13.10
N GLN A 29 3.40 4.28 13.12
CA GLN A 29 4.26 4.31 11.94
C GLN A 29 3.74 3.40 10.82
N ARG A 30 3.27 2.19 11.16
CA ARG A 30 2.65 1.28 10.17
C ARG A 30 1.37 1.88 9.57
N SER A 31 0.51 2.47 10.38
CA SER A 31 -0.71 3.12 9.90
C SER A 31 -0.41 4.30 8.96
N LEU A 32 0.63 5.08 9.27
CA LEU A 32 1.08 6.19 8.43
C LEU A 32 1.63 5.71 7.08
N GLU A 33 2.42 4.64 7.09
CA GLU A 33 2.92 3.99 5.88
C GLU A 33 1.77 3.48 5.00
N LEU A 34 0.76 2.83 5.61
CA LEU A 34 -0.43 2.38 4.90
C LEU A 34 -1.21 3.53 4.27
N ALA A 35 -1.38 4.64 5.00
CA ALA A 35 -2.05 5.83 4.47
C ALA A 35 -1.30 6.41 3.25
N ARG A 36 0.02 6.55 3.33
CA ARG A 36 0.84 7.05 2.20
C ARG A 36 0.78 6.14 0.99
N MET A 37 0.85 4.83 1.18
CA MET A 37 0.71 3.87 0.10
C MET A 37 -0.68 3.93 -0.55
N SER A 38 -1.74 4.15 0.24
CA SER A 38 -3.10 4.39 -0.28
C SER A 38 -3.18 5.68 -1.09
N ASP A 39 -2.56 6.77 -0.64
CA ASP A 39 -2.51 8.03 -1.38
C ASP A 39 -1.80 7.85 -2.73
N VAL A 40 -0.67 7.14 -2.74
CA VAL A 40 0.06 6.80 -3.97
C VAL A 40 -0.80 5.93 -4.90
N ALA A 41 -1.51 4.93 -4.38
CA ALA A 41 -2.39 4.08 -5.18
C ALA A 41 -3.51 4.91 -5.85
N CYS A 42 -4.10 5.86 -5.11
CA CYS A 42 -5.11 6.78 -5.62
C CYS A 42 -4.54 7.73 -6.70
N LEU A 43 -3.34 8.26 -6.48
CA LEU A 43 -2.66 9.13 -7.45
C LEU A 43 -2.33 8.39 -8.75
N VAL A 44 -1.78 7.18 -8.66
CA VAL A 44 -1.50 6.33 -9.82
C VAL A 44 -2.79 6.02 -10.57
N ALA A 45 -3.85 5.60 -9.86
CA ALA A 45 -5.15 5.35 -10.49
C ALA A 45 -5.72 6.60 -11.18
N THR A 46 -5.61 7.76 -10.53
CA THR A 46 -6.06 9.04 -11.09
C THR A 46 -5.29 9.40 -12.36
N GLN A 47 -3.97 9.19 -12.38
CA GLN A 47 -3.15 9.42 -13.58
C GLN A 47 -3.50 8.48 -14.73
N LEU A 48 -3.79 7.21 -14.44
CA LEU A 48 -4.27 6.25 -15.44
C LEU A 48 -5.62 6.67 -16.01
N CYS A 49 -6.52 7.18 -15.17
CA CYS A 49 -7.86 7.61 -15.58
C CYS A 49 -7.89 8.99 -16.27
N MET A 50 -6.99 9.92 -15.92
CA MET A 50 -6.95 11.29 -16.46
C MET A 50 -6.00 11.47 -17.64
N GLY A 51 -5.03 10.57 -17.85
CA GLY A 51 -4.22 10.60 -19.07
C GLY A 51 -5.09 10.32 -20.30
N ASP A 52 -4.64 10.79 -21.48
CA ASP A 52 -5.19 10.41 -22.80
C ASP A 52 -5.18 8.88 -23.08
N HIS A 53 -4.77 8.08 -22.10
CA HIS A 53 -4.91 6.62 -22.03
C HIS A 53 -6.31 6.16 -21.61
N ALA A 54 -7.21 7.07 -21.22
CA ALA A 54 -8.60 6.80 -20.82
C ALA A 54 -9.45 6.08 -21.91
N GLY A 55 -8.95 6.00 -23.15
CA GLY A 55 -9.62 5.31 -24.25
C GLY A 55 -9.12 3.90 -24.56
N ILE A 56 -7.84 3.57 -24.33
CA ILE A 56 -7.27 2.29 -24.77
C ILE A 56 -6.11 1.89 -23.86
N LEU A 57 -6.42 1.26 -22.73
CA LEU A 57 -5.46 0.35 -22.11
C LEU A 57 -5.54 -0.97 -22.90
N ASP A 58 -4.62 -1.19 -23.84
CA ASP A 58 -4.48 -2.52 -24.45
C ASP A 58 -4.06 -3.51 -23.35
N PRO A 59 -4.90 -4.50 -23.01
CA PRO A 59 -4.62 -5.46 -21.94
C PRO A 59 -3.32 -6.24 -22.15
N ARG A 60 -2.80 -6.29 -23.38
CA ARG A 60 -1.56 -7.00 -23.71
C ARG A 60 -0.30 -6.20 -23.41
N ASN A 61 -0.41 -4.88 -23.17
CA ASN A 61 0.69 -3.97 -22.83
C ASN A 61 0.61 -3.44 -21.39
N LEU A 62 -0.30 -3.98 -20.58
CA LEU A 62 -0.69 -3.45 -19.28
C LEU A 62 0.24 -3.81 -18.10
N SER A 63 1.47 -4.25 -18.38
CA SER A 63 2.51 -4.41 -17.34
C SER A 63 3.13 -3.05 -16.99
N LEU A 64 2.32 -2.17 -16.41
CA LEU A 64 2.76 -0.88 -15.92
C LEU A 64 3.31 -1.06 -14.49
N GLU A 65 4.60 -1.36 -14.41
CA GLU A 65 5.35 -1.17 -13.18
C GLU A 65 6.02 0.21 -13.18
N GLY A 66 6.03 0.88 -12.04
CA GLY A 66 6.72 2.15 -11.90
C GLY A 66 7.17 2.43 -10.47
N THR A 67 7.87 3.55 -10.33
CA THR A 67 8.28 4.08 -9.03
C THR A 67 7.68 5.46 -8.84
N TYR A 68 7.04 5.68 -7.70
CA TYR A 68 6.52 6.95 -7.27
C TYR A 68 7.36 7.48 -6.10
N VAL A 69 7.82 8.72 -6.19
CA VAL A 69 8.63 9.35 -5.14
C VAL A 69 7.76 10.33 -4.37
N LEU A 70 7.50 10.05 -3.09
CA LEU A 70 6.75 10.94 -2.20
C LEU A 70 7.71 11.50 -1.13
N GLY A 71 8.14 12.74 -1.32
CA GLY A 71 9.15 13.37 -0.47
C GLY A 71 10.52 12.71 -0.62
N ARG A 72 10.96 11.96 0.41
CA ARG A 72 12.24 11.19 0.40
C ARG A 72 12.01 9.68 0.30
N GLU A 73 10.77 9.24 0.14
CA GLU A 73 10.40 7.82 0.11
C GLU A 73 10.10 7.35 -1.31
N ASN A 74 10.61 6.16 -1.65
CA ASN A 74 10.36 5.51 -2.93
C ASN A 74 9.32 4.40 -2.76
N PHE A 75 8.23 4.53 -3.49
CA PHE A 75 7.17 3.52 -3.57
C PHE A 75 7.23 2.88 -4.95
N ARG A 76 7.25 1.56 -5.00
CA ARG A 76 7.04 0.82 -6.25
C ARG A 76 5.56 0.52 -6.38
N PHE A 77 5.06 0.56 -7.60
CA PHE A 77 3.70 0.19 -7.90
C PHE A 77 3.66 -0.72 -9.12
N GLY A 78 2.67 -1.59 -9.15
CA GLY A 78 2.34 -2.45 -10.27
C GLY A 78 0.84 -2.44 -10.47
N ILE A 79 0.42 -2.52 -11.73
CA ILE A 79 -1.00 -2.51 -12.10
C ILE A 79 -1.38 -3.88 -12.62
N ARG A 80 -2.51 -4.39 -12.14
CA ARG A 80 -3.14 -5.61 -12.64
C ARG A 80 -4.54 -5.31 -13.09
N VAL A 81 -4.94 -5.92 -14.19
CA VAL A 81 -6.28 -5.73 -14.75
C VAL A 81 -7.02 -7.05 -14.72
N PHE A 82 -8.28 -7.00 -14.29
CA PHE A 82 -9.15 -8.15 -14.14
C PHE A 82 -10.42 -7.93 -14.94
N THR A 83 -10.93 -8.98 -15.59
CA THR A 83 -12.31 -9.00 -16.08
C THR A 83 -13.29 -8.88 -14.91
N LEU A 84 -14.56 -8.58 -15.19
CA LEU A 84 -15.61 -8.63 -14.17
C LEU A 84 -15.70 -10.03 -13.52
N ASP A 85 -15.49 -11.08 -14.31
CA ASP A 85 -15.46 -12.48 -13.86
C ASP A 85 -14.24 -12.83 -13.00
N GLY A 86 -13.31 -11.89 -12.80
CA GLY A 86 -12.14 -12.05 -11.95
C GLY A 86 -10.95 -12.72 -12.62
N GLN A 87 -10.96 -12.88 -13.94
CA GLN A 87 -9.83 -13.39 -14.69
C GLN A 87 -8.79 -12.27 -14.85
N GLU A 88 -7.55 -12.52 -14.40
CA GLU A 88 -6.42 -11.60 -14.62
C GLU A 88 -6.09 -11.53 -16.11
N ILE A 89 -6.06 -10.32 -16.65
CA ILE A 89 -5.70 -10.04 -18.03
C ILE A 89 -4.30 -9.43 -18.02
N GLY A 90 -3.29 -10.29 -18.20
CA GLY A 90 -1.88 -9.89 -18.28
C GLY A 90 -1.34 -9.27 -17.00
N SER A 91 -0.54 -10.00 -16.25
CA SER A 91 0.61 -9.42 -15.53
C SER A 91 1.61 -10.52 -15.19
N GLU A 92 2.89 -10.24 -15.43
CA GLU A 92 4.01 -11.06 -14.95
C GLU A 92 4.61 -10.49 -13.66
N THR A 93 4.15 -9.32 -13.19
CA THR A 93 4.73 -8.65 -12.03
C THR A 93 4.39 -9.45 -10.76
N PRO A 94 5.38 -10.09 -10.10
CA PRO A 94 5.13 -10.86 -8.90
C PRO A 94 4.63 -9.92 -7.82
N ALA A 95 3.45 -10.20 -7.28
CA ALA A 95 2.85 -9.37 -6.25
C ALA A 95 3.64 -9.54 -4.94
N PRO A 96 4.25 -8.48 -4.38
CA PRO A 96 5.03 -8.61 -3.16
C PRO A 96 4.13 -8.95 -1.97
N GLU A 97 4.66 -9.68 -0.99
CA GLU A 97 3.91 -10.14 0.19
C GLU A 97 3.32 -8.98 1.02
N ARG A 98 4.01 -7.84 1.05
CA ARG A 98 3.55 -6.63 1.74
C ARG A 98 3.22 -5.55 0.74
N ARG A 99 1.95 -5.44 0.41
CA ARG A 99 1.40 -4.45 -0.52
C ARG A 99 0.03 -3.98 -0.06
N ILE A 100 -0.37 -2.82 -0.56
CA ILE A 100 -1.76 -2.41 -0.55
C ILE A 100 -2.30 -2.60 -1.95
N GLU A 101 -3.49 -3.19 -2.03
CA GLU A 101 -4.25 -3.27 -3.27
C GLU A 101 -5.42 -2.31 -3.18
N VAL A 102 -5.57 -1.46 -4.18
CA VAL A 102 -6.76 -0.62 -4.34
C VAL A 102 -7.39 -0.96 -5.69
N GLU A 103 -8.69 -1.25 -5.66
CA GLU A 103 -9.46 -1.67 -6.81
C GLU A 103 -10.32 -0.51 -7.33
N PHE A 104 -10.29 -0.30 -8.64
CA PHE A 104 -11.02 0.75 -9.33
C PHE A 104 -11.80 0.17 -10.52
N PRO A 105 -13.05 0.59 -10.73
CA PRO A 105 -13.77 0.23 -11.95
C PRO A 105 -13.17 0.97 -13.14
N VAL A 106 -12.95 0.27 -14.25
CA VAL A 106 -12.42 0.84 -15.50
C VAL A 106 -13.18 0.29 -16.70
N LEU A 107 -13.09 0.97 -17.84
CA LEU A 107 -13.56 0.49 -19.14
C LEU A 107 -12.35 0.20 -20.03
N LEU A 108 -12.25 -1.03 -20.53
CA LEU A 108 -11.27 -1.42 -21.55
C LEU A 108 -11.97 -1.32 -22.92
N GLY A 109 -11.86 -0.15 -23.56
CA GLY A 109 -12.72 0.18 -24.69
C GLY A 109 -14.18 0.26 -24.23
N GLU A 110 -15.03 -0.66 -24.70
CA GLU A 110 -16.44 -0.77 -24.29
C GLU A 110 -16.69 -1.83 -23.21
N THR A 111 -15.67 -2.62 -22.85
CA THR A 111 -15.83 -3.72 -21.89
C THR A 111 -15.55 -3.26 -20.46
N PRO A 112 -16.49 -3.42 -19.51
CA PRO A 112 -16.22 -3.11 -18.12
C PRO A 112 -15.23 -4.09 -17.50
N ALA A 113 -14.34 -3.57 -16.67
CA ALA A 113 -13.26 -4.30 -16.02
C ALA A 113 -12.90 -3.67 -14.67
N ARG A 114 -12.01 -4.34 -13.93
CA ARG A 114 -11.54 -3.92 -12.62
C ARG A 114 -10.03 -3.82 -12.64
N LEU A 115 -9.51 -2.66 -12.25
CA LEU A 115 -8.09 -2.39 -12.17
C LEU A 115 -7.65 -2.45 -10.72
N LYS A 116 -6.64 -3.26 -10.41
CA LYS A 116 -6.00 -3.30 -9.11
C LYS A 116 -4.64 -2.63 -9.20
N VAL A 117 -4.49 -1.51 -8.47
CA VAL A 117 -3.19 -0.89 -8.25
C VAL A 117 -2.59 -1.51 -7.00
N MET A 118 -1.45 -2.16 -7.17
CA MET A 118 -0.65 -2.68 -6.07
C MET A 118 0.47 -1.68 -5.78
N VAL A 119 0.59 -1.24 -4.54
CA VAL A 119 1.70 -0.37 -4.10
C VAL A 119 2.47 -1.08 -3.00
N TRP A 120 3.80 -0.95 -3.02
CA TRP A 120 4.70 -1.42 -1.98
C TRP A 120 5.89 -0.48 -1.82
N ARG A 121 6.57 -0.55 -0.67
CA ARG A 121 7.79 0.23 -0.45
C ARG A 121 8.94 -0.36 -1.28
N GLY A 122 9.62 0.48 -2.07
CA GLY A 122 10.80 0.08 -2.82
C GLY A 122 12.01 -0.11 -1.90
N GLY A 123 12.67 -1.26 -1.99
CA GLY A 123 13.96 -1.55 -1.34
C GLY A 123 15.14 -1.14 -2.21
#